data_AF-A0AA48HD82-F1
#
_entry.id   AF-A0AA48HD82-F1
#
_cell.length_a   1.000
_cell.length_b   1.000
_cell.length_c   1.000
_cell.angle_alpha   90.00
_cell.angle_beta   90.00
_cell.angle_gamma   90.00
#
_symmetry.space_group_name_H-M   'P 1'
#
loop_
_entity.id
_entity.type
_entity.pdbx_description
1 polymer ?
#
loop_
_entity_poly.entity_id
_entity_poly.type
_entity_poly.pdbx_seq_one_letter_code
_entity_poly.pdbx_strand_id
1 'polypeptide(L)'
;MDAMPLREALRWMILLIIALVAMTGLQRFFDGTSAIEPARAAVPAWGPADFSQALQMLDRDVERSRARLAAIPDSWAAHEALAMALHARGQLNGSHEDLAAALESAENARQLATDPSGPVLSRAIVNLALHRNDIAADEIARVDSFAVPADPPDRAEAEAIIGDVALYAGDYRAALERYRAAEAMYPSVGTAVRLADWFRHQGQFERARATLKAGFDRPQVTPWTRAALLLQLGAIDLQTGDWAAAERYFEQADAAFPGWWLTRAHLGQMAAVRGDFARAESLYHEAMQGAERPSVMDALAAVLEAQGRNEEASRIAQAAAGMWKARVASHPEAYADHGFEAALSQGDTAGAWQLASLNFRNRPYGDGRIGLARAAAVRGRDESARAILEELGRTGWRSTEQYRVLAEVCERLEDPACVASARKAALAISPLAFDPRSDLLFFSNH
;
A
#
# COMPACT_ATOMS: atom_id res chain seq x y z
N MET A 1 -0.15 58.02 -42.11
CA MET A 1 -0.51 56.96 -41.13
C MET A 1 -1.99 57.13 -40.88
N ASP A 2 -2.81 56.44 -41.66
CA ASP A 2 -4.26 56.59 -41.57
C ASP A 2 -4.75 55.97 -40.26
N ALA A 3 -5.36 56.81 -39.43
CA ALA A 3 -5.96 56.38 -38.17
C ALA A 3 -7.09 55.40 -38.49
N MET A 4 -6.97 54.19 -37.95
CA MET A 4 -7.99 53.15 -38.09
C MET A 4 -9.34 53.71 -37.60
N PRO A 5 -10.42 53.60 -38.39
CA PRO A 5 -11.72 54.18 -38.02
C PRO A 5 -12.20 53.58 -36.70
N LEU A 6 -12.70 54.43 -35.79
CA LEU A 6 -13.08 54.07 -34.41
C LEU A 6 -13.96 52.81 -34.32
N ARG A 7 -14.79 52.55 -35.33
CA ARG A 7 -15.64 51.35 -35.42
C ARG A 7 -14.85 50.05 -35.62
N GLU A 8 -13.75 50.08 -36.36
CA GLU A 8 -12.90 48.90 -36.55
C GLU A 8 -12.04 48.64 -35.32
N ALA A 9 -11.50 49.69 -34.69
CA ALA A 9 -10.80 49.57 -33.41
C ALA A 9 -11.69 48.98 -32.30
N LEU A 10 -12.97 49.39 -32.24
CA LEU A 10 -13.95 48.85 -31.30
C LEU A 10 -14.27 47.38 -31.57
N ARG A 11 -14.39 46.97 -32.83
CA ARG A 11 -14.60 45.56 -33.22
C ARG A 11 -13.44 44.67 -32.80
N TRP A 12 -12.20 45.10 -33.03
CA TRP A 12 -11.02 44.34 -32.61
C TRP A 12 -10.87 44.25 -31.08
N MET A 13 -11.22 45.32 -30.35
CA MET A 13 -11.26 45.28 -28.89
C MET A 13 -12.30 44.28 -28.35
N ILE A 14 -13.51 44.26 -28.92
CA ILE A 14 -14.56 43.32 -28.51
C ILE A 14 -14.12 41.87 -28.77
N LEU A 15 -13.50 41.60 -29.93
CA LEU A 15 -12.98 40.26 -30.26
C LEU A 15 -11.85 39.83 -29.30
N LEU A 16 -10.95 40.74 -28.93
CA LEU A 16 -9.92 40.49 -27.93
C LEU A 16 -10.49 40.20 -26.55
N ILE A 17 -11.50 40.95 -26.11
CA ILE A 17 -12.19 40.72 -24.83
C ILE A 17 -12.89 39.36 -24.84
N ILE A 18 -13.59 39.00 -25.93
CA ILE A 18 -14.23 37.69 -26.07
C ILE A 18 -13.19 36.57 -26.04
N ALA A 19 -12.06 36.74 -26.74
CA ALA A 19 -10.97 35.75 -26.73
C ALA A 19 -10.32 35.62 -25.34
N LEU A 20 -10.16 36.72 -24.60
CA LEU A 20 -9.60 36.72 -23.25
C LEU A 20 -10.59 36.12 -22.23
N VAL A 21 -11.89 36.39 -22.36
CA VAL A 21 -12.96 35.78 -21.55
C VAL A 21 -13.13 34.30 -21.89
N ALA A 22 -12.97 33.92 -23.16
CA ALA A 22 -12.98 32.52 -23.58
C ALA A 22 -11.73 31.78 -23.08
N MET A 23 -10.53 32.39 -23.10
CA MET A 23 -9.32 31.80 -22.51
C MET A 23 -9.42 31.68 -21.00
N THR A 24 -9.84 32.73 -20.29
CA THR A 24 -10.02 32.67 -18.82
C THR A 24 -11.18 31.76 -18.42
N GLY A 25 -12.20 31.63 -19.26
CA GLY A 25 -13.29 30.67 -19.12
C GLY A 25 -12.85 29.22 -19.35
N LEU A 26 -12.04 28.96 -20.39
CA LEU A 26 -11.43 27.64 -20.65
C LEU A 26 -10.44 27.27 -19.54
N GLN A 27 -9.61 28.22 -19.11
CA GLN A 27 -8.63 28.02 -18.04
C GLN A 27 -9.35 27.79 -16.71
N ARG A 28 -10.45 28.49 -16.41
CA ARG A 28 -11.34 28.14 -15.28
C ARG A 28 -12.16 26.87 -15.49
N PHE A 29 -12.33 26.36 -16.70
CA PHE A 29 -12.99 25.08 -16.95
C PHE A 29 -12.01 23.91 -16.78
N PHE A 30 -10.72 24.13 -17.07
CA PHE A 30 -9.63 23.20 -16.76
C PHE A 30 -9.13 23.29 -15.30
N ASP A 31 -9.19 24.47 -14.68
CA ASP A 31 -8.78 24.73 -13.28
C ASP A 31 -9.97 24.68 -12.29
N GLY A 32 -11.21 24.64 -12.81
CA GLY A 32 -12.45 24.77 -12.04
C GLY A 32 -13.32 23.52 -12.09
N THR A 33 -12.73 22.41 -11.66
CA THR A 33 -13.36 21.61 -10.61
C THR A 33 -12.44 21.62 -9.40
N SER A 34 -12.24 22.81 -8.81
CA SER A 34 -11.95 22.93 -7.40
C SER A 34 -13.22 22.56 -6.63
N ALA A 35 -13.61 21.28 -6.74
CA ALA A 35 -14.20 20.60 -5.61
C ALA A 35 -13.26 20.90 -4.44
N ILE A 36 -13.81 21.32 -3.30
CA ILE A 36 -13.05 21.43 -2.05
C ILE A 36 -12.11 20.22 -2.02
N GLU A 37 -10.78 20.43 -2.10
CA GLU A 37 -9.85 19.31 -2.01
C GLU A 37 -10.21 18.57 -0.73
N PRO A 38 -10.65 17.29 -0.77
CA PRO A 38 -11.11 16.59 0.44
C PRO A 38 -10.04 16.59 1.54
N ALA A 39 -8.78 16.74 1.13
CA ALA A 39 -7.60 16.89 1.97
C ALA A 39 -7.57 18.19 2.81
N ARG A 40 -8.33 19.24 2.44
CA ARG A 40 -8.53 20.47 3.23
C ARG A 40 -9.74 20.43 4.18
N ALA A 41 -10.58 19.40 4.13
CA ALA A 41 -11.64 19.23 5.10
C ALA A 41 -11.06 19.09 6.52
N ALA A 42 -11.78 19.58 7.54
CA ALA A 42 -11.32 19.54 8.92
C ALA A 42 -10.99 18.10 9.34
N VAL A 43 -9.89 17.92 10.07
CA VAL A 43 -9.52 16.64 10.67
C VAL A 43 -10.69 16.20 11.58
N PRO A 44 -11.16 14.95 11.49
CA PRO A 44 -12.27 14.47 12.32
C PRO A 44 -12.01 14.73 13.80
N ALA A 45 -13.02 15.22 14.51
CA ALA A 45 -12.91 15.62 15.92
C ALA A 45 -12.97 14.45 16.92
N TRP A 46 -12.93 13.21 16.44
CA TRP A 46 -13.03 12.00 17.26
C TRP A 46 -11.89 11.02 16.96
N GLY A 47 -11.50 10.25 17.98
CA GLY A 47 -10.31 9.41 17.94
C GLY A 47 -9.04 10.14 18.42
N PRO A 48 -7.91 9.42 18.55
CA PRO A 48 -6.64 10.01 18.96
C PRO A 48 -6.13 11.00 17.91
N ALA A 49 -5.66 12.16 18.37
CA ALA A 49 -5.24 13.25 17.49
C ALA A 49 -3.87 13.01 16.81
N ASP A 50 -3.03 12.17 17.40
CA ASP A 50 -1.65 11.90 16.95
C ASP A 50 -1.23 10.45 17.24
N PHE A 51 -0.09 10.07 16.69
CA PHE A 51 0.44 8.70 16.81
C PHE A 51 0.73 8.29 18.26
N SER A 52 1.24 9.21 19.09
CA SER A 52 1.57 8.90 20.49
C SER A 52 0.33 8.60 21.30
N GLN A 53 -0.72 9.42 21.17
CA GLN A 53 -2.00 9.20 21.85
C GLN A 53 -2.67 7.91 21.39
N ALA A 54 -2.62 7.61 20.09
CA ALA A 54 -3.18 6.38 19.53
C ALA A 54 -2.45 5.14 20.07
N LEU A 55 -1.11 5.18 20.11
CA LEU A 55 -0.29 4.10 20.64
C LEU A 55 -0.57 3.87 22.13
N GLN A 56 -0.61 4.94 22.94
CA GLN A 56 -0.93 4.85 24.36
C GLN A 56 -2.35 4.31 24.63
N MET A 57 -3.31 4.58 23.74
CA MET A 57 -4.65 4.01 23.82
C MET A 57 -4.61 2.50 23.55
N LEU A 58 -3.95 2.08 22.48
CA LEU A 58 -3.84 0.66 22.12
C LEU A 58 -2.99 -0.13 23.11
N ASP A 59 -1.96 0.47 23.72
CA ASP A 59 -1.21 -0.15 24.82
C ASP A 59 -2.12 -0.47 26.00
N ARG A 60 -3.00 0.45 26.39
CA ARG A 60 -3.99 0.22 27.46
C ARG A 60 -4.99 -0.87 27.09
N ASP A 61 -5.37 -0.98 25.83
CA ASP A 61 -6.30 -2.01 25.36
C ASP A 61 -5.64 -3.40 25.31
N VAL A 62 -4.36 -3.48 24.91
CA VAL A 62 -3.56 -4.71 25.00
C VAL A 62 -3.40 -5.14 26.46
N GLU A 63 -3.00 -4.24 27.37
CA GLU A 63 -2.85 -4.57 28.79
C GLU A 63 -4.17 -5.02 29.44
N ARG A 64 -5.28 -4.34 29.11
CA ARG A 64 -6.61 -4.76 29.58
C ARG A 64 -6.98 -6.15 29.08
N SER A 65 -6.69 -6.45 27.82
CA SER A 65 -6.99 -7.75 27.21
C SER A 65 -6.11 -8.86 27.80
N ARG A 66 -4.83 -8.57 28.07
CA ARG A 66 -3.93 -9.48 28.81
C ARG A 66 -4.44 -9.77 30.22
N ALA A 67 -4.85 -8.74 30.97
CA ALA A 67 -5.42 -8.91 32.30
C ALA A 67 -6.71 -9.73 32.29
N ARG A 68 -7.58 -9.51 31.29
CA ARG A 68 -8.78 -10.33 31.08
C ARG A 68 -8.41 -11.79 30.82
N LEU A 69 -7.47 -12.04 29.90
CA LEU A 69 -7.02 -13.39 29.59
C LEU A 69 -6.41 -14.09 30.81
N ALA A 70 -5.60 -13.39 31.61
CA ALA A 70 -5.03 -13.95 32.84
C ALA A 70 -6.10 -14.36 33.87
N ALA A 71 -7.23 -13.64 33.92
CA ALA A 71 -8.34 -13.98 34.82
C ALA A 71 -9.20 -15.15 34.33
N ILE A 72 -9.29 -15.35 33.00
CA ILE A 72 -10.11 -16.39 32.35
C ILE A 72 -9.36 -17.03 31.16
N PRO A 73 -8.30 -17.82 31.41
CA PRO A 73 -7.37 -18.29 30.38
C PRO A 73 -8.00 -19.20 29.32
N ASP A 74 -9.04 -19.95 29.69
CA ASP A 74 -9.75 -20.89 28.79
C ASP A 74 -10.92 -20.23 28.04
N SER A 75 -11.03 -18.89 28.07
CA SER A 75 -12.07 -18.16 27.37
C SER A 75 -11.63 -17.79 25.95
N TRP A 76 -12.27 -18.37 24.94
CA TRP A 76 -12.02 -18.00 23.55
C TRP A 76 -12.25 -16.50 23.28
N ALA A 77 -13.25 -15.89 23.94
CA ALA A 77 -13.53 -14.46 23.80
C ALA A 77 -12.47 -13.56 24.46
N ALA A 78 -11.75 -14.05 25.48
CA ALA A 78 -10.63 -13.32 26.06
C ALA A 78 -9.41 -13.34 25.12
N HIS A 79 -9.14 -14.49 24.48
CA HIS A 79 -8.14 -14.59 23.42
C HIS A 79 -8.51 -13.75 22.19
N GLU A 80 -9.76 -13.76 21.74
CA GLU A 80 -10.21 -12.91 20.62
C GLU A 80 -9.97 -11.42 20.91
N ALA A 81 -10.32 -10.95 22.11
CA ALA A 81 -10.10 -9.56 22.50
C ALA A 81 -8.60 -9.19 22.48
N LEU A 82 -7.74 -10.08 22.97
CA LEU A 82 -6.29 -9.88 22.91
C LEU A 82 -5.78 -9.88 21.46
N ALA A 83 -6.24 -10.81 20.63
CA ALA A 83 -5.88 -10.88 19.22
C ALA A 83 -6.21 -9.56 18.48
N MET A 84 -7.41 -9.03 18.66
CA MET A 84 -7.82 -7.79 18.00
C MET A 84 -7.07 -6.55 18.54
N ALA A 85 -6.80 -6.49 19.84
CA ALA A 85 -6.01 -5.40 20.42
C ALA A 85 -4.56 -5.40 19.91
N LEU A 86 -3.93 -6.57 19.85
CA LEU A 86 -2.58 -6.74 19.30
C LEU A 86 -2.56 -6.44 17.80
N HIS A 87 -3.54 -6.92 17.03
CA HIS A 87 -3.66 -6.63 15.62
C HIS A 87 -3.75 -5.12 15.36
N ALA A 88 -4.63 -4.41 16.07
CA ALA A 88 -4.77 -2.97 15.93
C ALA A 88 -3.48 -2.21 16.27
N ARG A 89 -2.79 -2.60 17.36
CA ARG A 89 -1.51 -2.02 17.74
C ARG A 89 -0.43 -2.27 16.68
N GLY A 90 -0.33 -3.52 16.22
CA GLY A 90 0.59 -3.95 15.17
C GLY A 90 0.37 -3.23 13.84
N GLN A 91 -0.89 -3.00 13.44
CA GLN A 91 -1.22 -2.22 12.24
C GLN A 91 -0.80 -0.74 12.38
N LEU A 92 -1.08 -0.12 13.53
CA LEU A 92 -0.71 1.27 13.78
C LEU A 92 0.81 1.46 13.79
N ASN A 93 1.51 0.60 14.53
CA ASN A 93 2.94 0.75 14.83
C ASN A 93 3.83 -0.13 13.96
N GLY A 94 3.32 -0.86 12.96
CA GLY A 94 4.10 -1.77 12.10
C GLY A 94 4.87 -2.89 12.81
N SER A 95 4.46 -3.32 14.01
CA SER A 95 5.13 -4.37 14.78
C SER A 95 4.77 -5.76 14.25
N HIS A 96 5.80 -6.50 13.83
CA HIS A 96 5.67 -7.90 13.47
C HIS A 96 5.28 -8.75 14.69
N GLU A 97 5.88 -8.46 15.84
CA GLU A 97 5.70 -9.20 17.08
C GLU A 97 4.24 -9.13 17.55
N ASP A 98 3.61 -7.95 17.44
CA ASP A 98 2.18 -7.78 17.74
C ASP A 98 1.29 -8.56 16.75
N LEU A 99 1.58 -8.51 15.45
CA LEU A 99 0.79 -9.24 14.45
C LEU A 99 0.95 -10.76 14.60
N ALA A 100 2.15 -11.25 14.92
CA ALA A 100 2.42 -12.65 15.21
C ALA A 100 1.69 -13.12 16.48
N ALA A 101 1.77 -12.32 17.56
CA ALA A 101 1.06 -12.62 18.80
C ALA A 101 -0.47 -12.55 18.63
N ALA A 102 -0.96 -11.68 17.74
CA ALA A 102 -2.37 -11.64 17.38
C ALA A 102 -2.82 -12.94 16.71
N LEU A 103 -2.03 -13.48 15.77
CA LEU A 103 -2.31 -14.78 15.15
C LEU A 103 -2.37 -15.91 16.17
N GLU A 104 -1.37 -15.98 17.06
CA GLU A 104 -1.32 -17.02 18.10
C GLU A 104 -2.56 -16.94 19.01
N SER A 105 -2.94 -15.74 19.43
CA SER A 105 -4.13 -15.57 20.27
C SER A 105 -5.43 -15.90 19.51
N ALA A 106 -5.54 -15.54 18.22
CA ALA A 106 -6.68 -15.93 17.38
C ALA A 106 -6.75 -17.46 17.14
N GLU A 107 -5.61 -18.15 17.13
CA GLU A 107 -5.53 -19.62 17.07
C GLU A 107 -6.04 -20.26 18.36
N ASN A 108 -5.57 -19.80 19.52
CA ASN A 108 -6.06 -20.28 20.80
C ASN A 108 -7.57 -20.04 20.96
N ALA A 109 -8.07 -18.87 20.53
CA ALA A 109 -9.50 -18.57 20.51
C ALA A 109 -10.29 -19.60 19.68
N ARG A 110 -9.81 -19.96 18.49
CA ARG A 110 -10.47 -20.96 17.64
C ARG A 110 -10.50 -22.36 18.24
N GLN A 111 -9.42 -22.77 18.92
CA GLN A 111 -9.32 -24.09 19.56
C GLN A 111 -10.23 -24.23 20.77
N LEU A 112 -10.43 -23.14 21.52
CA LEU A 112 -11.29 -23.11 22.71
C LEU A 112 -12.79 -22.94 22.36
N ALA A 113 -13.10 -22.45 21.16
CA ALA A 113 -14.48 -22.23 20.73
C ALA A 113 -15.19 -23.55 20.35
N THR A 114 -16.44 -23.70 20.79
CA THR A 114 -17.32 -24.80 20.35
C THR A 114 -18.10 -24.38 19.11
N ASP A 115 -17.99 -25.14 18.02
CA ASP A 115 -18.75 -24.86 16.79
C ASP A 115 -20.27 -24.82 17.04
N PRO A 116 -21.02 -23.90 16.40
CA PRO A 116 -20.56 -22.93 15.39
C PRO A 116 -19.96 -21.63 15.99
N SER A 117 -19.82 -21.52 17.31
CA SER A 117 -19.30 -20.30 17.95
C SER A 117 -17.83 -20.03 17.63
N GLY A 118 -17.35 -18.83 17.95
CA GLY A 118 -15.93 -18.50 17.92
C GLY A 118 -15.60 -17.21 17.17
N PRO A 119 -14.31 -16.89 17.04
CA PRO A 119 -13.81 -15.60 16.58
C PRO A 119 -13.76 -15.50 15.04
N VAL A 120 -14.88 -15.73 14.35
CA VAL A 120 -14.86 -15.99 12.89
C VAL A 120 -14.30 -14.81 12.09
N LEU A 121 -14.96 -13.65 12.16
CA LEU A 121 -14.52 -12.46 11.44
C LEU A 121 -13.15 -11.98 11.96
N SER A 122 -12.98 -11.91 13.28
CA SER A 122 -11.72 -11.49 13.92
C SER A 122 -10.53 -12.35 13.47
N ARG A 123 -10.68 -13.67 13.42
CA ARG A 123 -9.64 -14.59 12.96
C ARG A 123 -9.37 -14.43 11.48
N ALA A 124 -10.40 -14.23 10.65
CA ALA A 124 -10.23 -13.95 9.23
C ALA A 124 -9.41 -12.68 9.00
N ILE A 125 -9.73 -11.59 9.73
CA ILE A 125 -8.99 -10.31 9.70
C ILE A 125 -7.51 -10.52 10.06
N VAL A 126 -7.25 -11.16 11.19
CA VAL A 126 -5.86 -11.35 11.69
C VAL A 126 -5.06 -12.26 10.75
N ASN A 127 -5.66 -13.30 10.19
CA ASN A 127 -4.99 -14.19 9.24
C ASN A 127 -4.71 -13.51 7.89
N LEU A 128 -5.66 -12.72 7.39
CA LEU A 128 -5.47 -11.95 6.16
C LEU A 128 -4.32 -10.94 6.28
N ALA A 129 -4.17 -10.29 7.45
CA ALA A 129 -3.12 -9.32 7.72
C ALA A 129 -1.68 -9.88 7.59
N LEU A 130 -1.53 -11.20 7.69
CA LEU A 130 -0.28 -11.92 7.47
C LEU A 130 -0.40 -12.93 6.30
N HIS A 131 -1.31 -12.65 5.37
CA HIS A 131 -1.46 -13.35 4.09
C HIS A 131 -1.79 -14.85 4.18
N ARG A 132 -2.40 -15.29 5.29
CA ARG A 132 -2.93 -16.66 5.45
C ARG A 132 -4.33 -16.74 4.84
N ASN A 133 -4.37 -16.61 3.52
CA ASN A 133 -5.59 -16.42 2.71
C ASN A 133 -6.53 -17.62 2.76
N ASP A 134 -5.98 -18.82 2.86
CA ASP A 134 -6.72 -20.08 3.01
C ASP A 134 -7.56 -20.07 4.30
N ILE A 135 -6.93 -19.74 5.42
CA ILE A 135 -7.61 -19.67 6.72
C ILE A 135 -8.63 -18.53 6.73
N ALA A 136 -8.29 -17.37 6.15
CA ALA A 136 -9.25 -16.28 6.04
C ALA A 136 -10.50 -16.70 5.26
N ALA A 137 -10.34 -17.38 4.11
CA ALA A 137 -11.45 -17.88 3.31
C ALA A 137 -12.29 -18.94 4.06
N ASP A 138 -11.64 -19.90 4.71
CA ASP A 138 -12.30 -20.96 5.47
C ASP A 138 -13.13 -20.41 6.65
N GLU A 139 -12.61 -19.38 7.34
CA GLU A 139 -13.35 -18.72 8.40
C GLU A 139 -14.55 -17.94 7.85
N ILE A 140 -14.39 -17.17 6.77
CA ILE A 140 -15.53 -16.44 6.19
C ILE A 140 -16.63 -17.39 5.71
N ALA A 141 -16.30 -18.58 5.20
CA ALA A 141 -17.30 -19.59 4.84
C ALA A 141 -18.17 -20.05 6.04
N ARG A 142 -17.71 -19.84 7.28
CA ARG A 142 -18.47 -20.14 8.50
C ARG A 142 -19.41 -19.02 8.92
N VAL A 143 -19.30 -17.80 8.38
CA VAL A 143 -20.15 -16.65 8.77
C VAL A 143 -21.64 -16.94 8.57
N ASP A 144 -21.99 -17.67 7.51
CA ASP A 144 -23.39 -18.03 7.22
C ASP A 144 -23.92 -19.21 8.06
N SER A 145 -23.06 -19.85 8.87
CA SER A 145 -23.46 -20.97 9.74
C SER A 145 -24.10 -20.52 11.07
N PHE A 146 -24.04 -19.22 11.38
CA PHE A 146 -24.59 -18.66 12.61
C PHE A 146 -26.11 -18.47 12.52
N ALA A 147 -26.80 -18.74 13.63
CA ALA A 147 -28.25 -18.57 13.73
C ALA A 147 -28.68 -17.09 13.67
N VAL A 148 -27.82 -16.18 14.15
CA VAL A 148 -28.01 -14.74 14.05
C VAL A 148 -27.14 -14.26 12.89
N PRO A 149 -27.71 -13.71 11.81
CA PRO A 149 -26.93 -13.13 10.73
C PRO A 149 -26.04 -12.01 11.26
N ALA A 150 -24.80 -11.94 10.74
CA ALA A 150 -23.90 -10.83 11.00
C ALA A 150 -24.56 -9.50 10.56
N ASP A 151 -24.19 -8.42 11.25
CA ASP A 151 -24.70 -7.09 10.91
C ASP A 151 -24.13 -6.60 9.56
N PRO A 152 -24.70 -5.53 8.95
CA PRO A 152 -24.25 -5.08 7.63
C PRO A 152 -22.76 -4.73 7.55
N PRO A 153 -22.14 -4.03 8.53
CA PRO A 153 -20.69 -3.81 8.55
C PRO A 153 -19.87 -5.10 8.53
N ASP A 154 -20.18 -6.08 9.38
CA ASP A 154 -19.44 -7.34 9.46
C ASP A 154 -19.59 -8.16 8.18
N ARG A 155 -20.79 -8.17 7.58
CA ARG A 155 -21.03 -8.81 6.28
C ARG A 155 -20.26 -8.14 5.15
N ALA A 156 -20.18 -6.81 5.16
CA ALA A 156 -19.39 -6.08 4.19
C ALA A 156 -17.90 -6.38 4.32
N GLU A 157 -17.35 -6.45 5.54
CA GLU A 157 -15.95 -6.83 5.74
C GLU A 157 -15.69 -8.29 5.34
N ALA A 158 -16.61 -9.21 5.64
CA ALA A 158 -16.52 -10.59 5.16
C ALA A 158 -16.45 -10.68 3.63
N GLU A 159 -17.32 -9.96 2.91
CA GLU A 159 -17.26 -9.86 1.44
C GLU A 159 -15.94 -9.22 0.97
N ALA A 160 -15.46 -8.18 1.65
CA ALA A 160 -14.20 -7.54 1.33
C ALA A 160 -13.00 -8.49 1.49
N ILE A 161 -12.96 -9.29 2.57
CA ILE A 161 -11.93 -10.31 2.80
C ILE A 161 -11.92 -11.36 1.69
N ILE A 162 -13.09 -11.83 1.24
CA ILE A 162 -13.17 -12.75 0.08
C ILE A 162 -12.68 -12.07 -1.20
N GLY A 163 -12.93 -10.76 -1.34
CA GLY A 163 -12.34 -9.95 -2.40
C GLY A 163 -10.81 -9.94 -2.35
N ASP A 164 -10.21 -9.78 -1.16
CA ASP A 164 -8.76 -9.82 -0.96
C ASP A 164 -8.17 -11.20 -1.28
N VAL A 165 -8.84 -12.28 -0.85
CA VAL A 165 -8.44 -13.65 -1.20
C VAL A 165 -8.46 -13.85 -2.72
N ALA A 166 -9.51 -13.37 -3.41
CA ALA A 166 -9.60 -13.46 -4.87
C ALA A 166 -8.53 -12.61 -5.57
N LEU A 167 -8.24 -11.40 -5.05
CA LEU A 167 -7.18 -10.53 -5.53
C LEU A 167 -5.82 -11.24 -5.44
N TYR A 168 -5.49 -11.81 -4.28
CA TYR A 168 -4.24 -12.52 -4.07
C TYR A 168 -4.14 -13.82 -4.87
N ALA A 169 -5.26 -14.46 -5.20
CA ALA A 169 -5.32 -15.58 -6.13
C ALA A 169 -5.15 -15.18 -7.61
N GLY A 170 -5.13 -13.87 -7.90
CA GLY A 170 -5.06 -13.34 -9.26
C GLY A 170 -6.40 -13.31 -10.01
N ASP A 171 -7.52 -13.60 -9.35
CA ASP A 171 -8.86 -13.44 -9.92
C ASP A 171 -9.37 -12.01 -9.67
N TYR A 172 -8.82 -11.07 -10.44
CA TYR A 172 -9.15 -9.66 -10.32
C TYR A 172 -10.63 -9.37 -10.63
N ARG A 173 -11.30 -10.19 -11.43
CA ARG A 173 -12.72 -10.00 -11.73
C ARG A 173 -13.56 -10.34 -10.50
N ALA A 174 -13.33 -11.49 -9.89
CA ALA A 174 -14.02 -11.88 -8.65
C ALA A 174 -13.72 -10.89 -7.52
N ALA A 175 -12.47 -10.43 -7.39
CA ALA A 175 -12.10 -9.41 -6.39
C ALA A 175 -12.97 -8.15 -6.52
N LEU A 176 -13.10 -7.59 -7.73
CA LEU A 176 -13.93 -6.41 -7.96
C LEU A 176 -15.41 -6.64 -7.65
N GLU A 177 -15.95 -7.79 -8.04
CA GLU A 177 -17.35 -8.16 -7.75
C GLU A 177 -17.61 -8.15 -6.24
N ARG A 178 -16.70 -8.76 -5.47
CA ARG A 178 -16.77 -8.83 -4.00
C ARG A 178 -16.61 -7.47 -3.32
N TYR A 179 -15.64 -6.65 -3.75
CA TYR A 179 -15.47 -5.31 -3.21
C TYR A 179 -16.67 -4.41 -3.49
N ARG A 180 -17.31 -4.54 -4.67
CA ARG A 180 -18.55 -3.81 -4.98
C ARG A 180 -19.73 -4.28 -4.14
N ALA A 181 -19.82 -5.58 -3.88
CA ALA A 181 -20.84 -6.12 -2.98
C ALA A 181 -20.66 -5.57 -1.55
N ALA A 182 -19.43 -5.57 -1.04
CA ALA A 182 -19.09 -4.98 0.25
C ALA A 182 -19.46 -3.48 0.32
N GLU A 183 -19.05 -2.68 -0.67
CA GLU A 183 -19.38 -1.25 -0.73
C GLU A 183 -20.89 -1.01 -0.78
N ALA A 184 -21.65 -1.85 -1.48
CA ALA A 184 -23.11 -1.74 -1.55
C ALA A 184 -23.81 -2.11 -0.24
N MET A 185 -23.24 -3.03 0.56
CA MET A 185 -23.76 -3.40 1.87
C MET A 185 -23.47 -2.32 2.92
N TYR A 186 -22.22 -1.86 2.97
CA TYR A 186 -21.78 -0.85 3.94
C TYR A 186 -20.55 -0.09 3.42
N PRO A 187 -20.71 1.15 2.93
CA PRO A 187 -19.59 2.00 2.54
C PRO A 187 -18.63 2.28 3.72
N SER A 188 -17.38 1.84 3.63
CA SER A 188 -16.38 1.96 4.69
C SER A 188 -15.00 2.34 4.17
N VAL A 189 -14.19 3.05 4.96
CA VAL A 189 -12.81 3.43 4.58
C VAL A 189 -12.05 2.24 3.96
N GLY A 190 -12.15 1.06 4.58
CA GLY A 190 -11.54 -0.18 4.10
C GLY A 190 -11.98 -0.59 2.69
N THR A 191 -13.28 -0.54 2.38
CA THR A 191 -13.78 -0.89 1.03
C THR A 191 -13.37 0.13 -0.03
N ALA A 192 -13.24 1.43 0.29
CA ALA A 192 -12.66 2.37 -0.69
C ALA A 192 -11.19 2.10 -0.97
N VAL A 193 -10.39 1.80 0.06
CA VAL A 193 -8.96 1.51 -0.12
C VAL A 193 -8.80 0.30 -1.04
N ARG A 194 -9.54 -0.78 -0.78
CA ARG A 194 -9.52 -1.99 -1.62
C ARG A 194 -9.98 -1.75 -3.06
N LEU A 195 -11.06 -1.01 -3.26
CA LEU A 195 -11.53 -0.63 -4.61
C LEU A 195 -10.53 0.26 -5.34
N ALA A 196 -9.94 1.23 -4.64
CA ALA A 196 -8.95 2.12 -5.20
C ALA A 196 -7.67 1.36 -5.58
N ASP A 197 -7.21 0.45 -4.72
CA ASP A 197 -6.07 -0.42 -4.98
C ASP A 197 -6.30 -1.30 -6.21
N TRP A 198 -7.49 -1.90 -6.31
CA TRP A 198 -7.91 -2.61 -7.52
C TRP A 198 -7.84 -1.70 -8.76
N PHE A 199 -8.44 -0.49 -8.71
CA PHE A 199 -8.40 0.42 -9.87
C PHE A 199 -6.97 0.84 -10.23
N ARG A 200 -6.12 1.09 -9.23
CA ARG A 200 -4.70 1.44 -9.38
C ARG A 200 -3.96 0.35 -10.14
N HIS A 201 -4.14 -0.91 -9.74
CA HIS A 201 -3.51 -2.06 -10.39
C HIS A 201 -4.09 -2.41 -11.76
N GLN A 202 -5.24 -1.85 -12.14
CA GLN A 202 -5.78 -1.96 -13.50
C GLN A 202 -5.44 -0.74 -14.37
N GLY A 203 -4.56 0.15 -13.91
CA GLY A 203 -4.14 1.37 -14.61
C GLY A 203 -5.20 2.47 -14.63
N GLN A 204 -6.24 2.37 -13.80
CA GLN A 204 -7.36 3.31 -13.73
C GLN A 204 -7.13 4.35 -12.62
N PHE A 205 -5.99 5.06 -12.68
CA PHE A 205 -5.51 5.92 -11.60
C PHE A 205 -6.47 7.05 -11.21
N GLU A 206 -7.16 7.69 -12.16
CA GLU A 206 -8.16 8.71 -11.85
C GLU A 206 -9.35 8.15 -11.08
N ARG A 207 -9.78 6.93 -11.40
CA ARG A 207 -10.85 6.26 -10.64
C ARG A 207 -10.38 5.85 -9.26
N ALA A 208 -9.13 5.40 -9.13
CA ALA A 208 -8.53 5.11 -7.83
C ALA A 208 -8.52 6.38 -6.94
N ARG A 209 -8.02 7.50 -7.47
CA ARG A 209 -8.02 8.80 -6.76
C ARG A 209 -9.42 9.25 -6.37
N ALA A 210 -10.39 9.17 -7.29
CA ALA A 210 -11.78 9.53 -7.01
C ALA A 210 -12.40 8.64 -5.91
N THR A 211 -12.07 7.35 -5.90
CA THR A 211 -12.57 6.38 -4.92
C THR A 211 -12.02 6.67 -3.53
N LEU A 212 -10.72 6.95 -3.40
CA LEU A 212 -10.11 7.37 -2.12
C LEU A 212 -10.67 8.71 -1.65
N LYS A 213 -10.87 9.66 -2.56
CA LYS A 213 -11.43 10.99 -2.26
C LYS A 213 -12.84 10.88 -1.67
N ALA A 214 -13.69 10.01 -2.22
CA ALA A 214 -15.01 9.73 -1.63
C ALA A 214 -14.91 9.08 -0.23
N GLY A 215 -13.80 8.40 0.07
CA GLY A 215 -13.54 7.81 1.38
C GLY A 215 -13.43 8.83 2.52
N PHE A 216 -13.07 10.09 2.25
CA PHE A 216 -12.96 11.13 3.28
C PHE A 216 -14.31 11.58 3.84
N ASP A 217 -15.39 11.43 3.09
CA ASP A 217 -16.74 11.86 3.50
C ASP A 217 -17.44 10.83 4.41
N ARG A 218 -16.73 9.74 4.74
CA ARG A 218 -17.31 8.64 5.51
C ARG A 218 -17.33 8.95 7.02
N PRO A 219 -18.39 8.54 7.73
CA PRO A 219 -18.53 8.86 9.15
C PRO A 219 -17.48 8.17 10.04
N GLN A 220 -16.86 7.08 9.56
CA GLN A 220 -15.86 6.31 10.29
C GLN A 220 -14.43 6.88 10.15
N VAL A 221 -14.24 8.00 9.45
CA VAL A 221 -12.92 8.62 9.29
C VAL A 221 -12.46 9.21 10.63
N THR A 222 -11.25 8.84 11.02
CA THR A 222 -10.45 9.30 12.18
C THR A 222 -9.21 10.06 11.68
N PRO A 223 -8.47 10.77 12.54
CA PRO A 223 -7.17 11.35 12.18
C PRO A 223 -6.23 10.33 11.52
N TRP A 224 -6.09 9.13 12.11
CA TRP A 224 -5.25 8.07 11.55
C TRP A 224 -5.73 7.56 10.19
N THR A 225 -7.01 7.21 10.05
CA THR A 225 -7.53 6.70 8.75
C THR A 225 -7.55 7.78 7.68
N ARG A 226 -7.68 9.06 8.05
CA ARG A 226 -7.47 10.20 7.15
C ARG A 226 -6.02 10.24 6.64
N ALA A 227 -5.04 10.12 7.53
CA ALA A 227 -3.64 10.06 7.14
C ALA A 227 -3.36 8.84 6.24
N ALA A 228 -3.94 7.67 6.53
CA ALA A 228 -3.82 6.49 5.69
C ALA A 228 -4.40 6.70 4.28
N LEU A 229 -5.58 7.32 4.14
CA LEU A 229 -6.15 7.68 2.82
C LEU A 229 -5.24 8.64 2.04
N LEU A 230 -4.60 9.59 2.73
CA LEU A 230 -3.65 10.52 2.12
C LEU A 230 -2.37 9.81 1.67
N LEU A 231 -1.85 8.84 2.44
CA LEU A 231 -0.72 8.01 2.00
C LEU A 231 -1.09 7.22 0.73
N GLN A 232 -2.28 6.64 0.66
CA GLN A 232 -2.75 5.90 -0.52
C GLN A 232 -2.89 6.79 -1.76
N LEU A 233 -3.35 8.04 -1.60
CA LEU A 233 -3.33 9.02 -2.68
C LEU A 233 -1.91 9.34 -3.15
N GLY A 234 -0.99 9.54 -2.20
CA GLY A 234 0.42 9.77 -2.50
C GLY A 234 1.08 8.57 -3.19
N ALA A 235 0.74 7.33 -2.81
CA ALA A 235 1.23 6.11 -3.46
C ALA A 235 0.80 6.02 -4.94
N ILE A 236 -0.44 6.41 -5.26
CA ILE A 236 -0.90 6.49 -6.66
C ILE A 236 -0.07 7.53 -7.43
N ASP A 237 0.19 8.70 -6.84
CA ASP A 237 0.96 9.76 -7.49
C ASP A 237 2.44 9.39 -7.66
N LEU A 238 3.03 8.67 -6.69
CA LEU A 238 4.36 8.06 -6.84
C LEU A 238 4.39 7.12 -8.04
N GLN A 239 3.40 6.22 -8.13
CA GLN A 239 3.31 5.23 -9.21
C GLN A 239 3.17 5.90 -10.58
N THR A 240 2.45 7.01 -10.68
CA THR A 240 2.26 7.77 -11.93
C THR A 240 3.34 8.81 -12.20
N GLY A 241 4.36 8.92 -11.34
CA GLY A 241 5.50 9.83 -11.52
C GLY A 241 5.22 11.29 -11.15
N ASP A 242 4.11 11.61 -10.48
CA ASP A 242 3.86 12.94 -9.92
C ASP A 242 4.39 13.00 -8.48
N TRP A 243 5.72 12.94 -8.34
CA TRP A 243 6.37 12.89 -7.03
C TRP A 243 6.10 14.16 -6.20
N ALA A 244 5.87 15.30 -6.85
CA ALA A 244 5.52 16.54 -6.17
C ALA A 244 4.09 16.51 -5.60
N ALA A 245 3.13 15.87 -6.27
CA ALA A 245 1.81 15.62 -5.71
C ALA A 245 1.86 14.59 -4.57
N ALA A 246 2.66 13.53 -4.72
CA ALA A 246 2.87 12.55 -3.66
C ALA A 246 3.40 13.20 -2.37
N GLU A 247 4.45 14.02 -2.47
CA GLU A 247 5.01 14.74 -1.32
C GLU A 247 3.96 15.61 -0.62
N ARG A 248 3.14 16.36 -1.38
CA ARG A 248 2.06 17.18 -0.81
C ARG A 248 1.02 16.34 -0.06
N TYR A 249 0.70 15.13 -0.52
CA TYR A 249 -0.21 14.26 0.23
C TYR A 249 0.45 13.70 1.49
N PHE A 250 1.74 13.38 1.47
CA PHE A 250 2.47 12.93 2.65
C PHE A 250 2.61 14.04 3.71
N GLU A 251 2.83 15.29 3.30
CA GLU A 251 2.81 16.45 4.20
C GLU A 251 1.43 16.65 4.84
N GLN A 252 0.36 16.47 4.07
CA GLN A 252 -1.00 16.51 4.60
C GLN A 252 -1.31 15.33 5.53
N ALA A 253 -0.76 14.15 5.26
CA ALA A 253 -0.88 13.00 6.14
C ALA A 253 -0.21 13.27 7.50
N ASP A 254 0.97 13.92 7.50
CA ASP A 254 1.70 14.25 8.73
C ASP A 254 0.93 15.31 9.53
N ALA A 255 0.33 16.29 8.85
CA ALA A 255 -0.54 17.26 9.49
C ALA A 255 -1.83 16.64 10.06
N ALA A 256 -2.38 15.62 9.39
CA ALA A 256 -3.60 14.94 9.83
C ALA A 256 -3.38 13.99 11.01
N PHE A 257 -2.20 13.36 11.10
CA PHE A 257 -1.85 12.42 12.17
C PHE A 257 -0.36 12.50 12.52
N PRO A 258 0.05 13.51 13.30
CA PRO A 258 1.45 13.82 13.53
C PRO A 258 2.22 12.68 14.21
N GLY A 259 3.48 12.52 13.78
CA GLY A 259 4.43 11.60 14.42
C GLY A 259 4.25 10.14 14.01
N TRP A 260 3.37 9.85 13.06
CA TRP A 260 3.21 8.49 12.55
C TRP A 260 4.44 8.07 11.73
N TRP A 261 5.06 6.97 12.17
CA TRP A 261 6.32 6.49 11.61
C TRP A 261 6.27 6.28 10.08
N LEU A 262 5.14 5.80 9.55
CA LEU A 262 5.01 5.51 8.12
C LEU A 262 5.01 6.80 7.30
N THR A 263 4.30 7.83 7.76
CA THR A 263 4.35 9.15 7.12
C THR A 263 5.74 9.78 7.16
N ARG A 264 6.45 9.66 8.30
CA ARG A 264 7.85 10.09 8.41
C ARG A 264 8.73 9.36 7.39
N ALA A 265 8.55 8.06 7.22
CA ALA A 265 9.27 7.26 6.23
C ALA A 265 8.99 7.73 4.78
N HIS A 266 7.73 7.97 4.41
CA HIS A 266 7.39 8.54 3.09
C HIS A 266 7.99 9.92 2.87
N LEU A 267 8.01 10.81 3.88
CA LEU A 267 8.65 12.11 3.77
C LEU A 267 10.18 11.97 3.65
N GLY A 268 10.79 11.02 4.36
CA GLY A 268 12.21 10.68 4.22
C GLY A 268 12.55 10.22 2.79
N GLN A 269 11.69 9.40 2.21
CA GLN A 269 11.77 8.98 0.81
C GLN A 269 11.74 10.17 -0.16
N MET A 270 10.84 11.14 0.06
CA MET A 270 10.74 12.34 -0.78
C MET A 270 11.93 13.28 -0.60
N ALA A 271 12.50 13.37 0.60
CA ALA A 271 13.76 14.05 0.81
C ALA A 271 14.91 13.38 0.03
N ALA A 272 15.01 12.05 0.09
CA ALA A 272 16.03 11.26 -0.62
C ALA A 272 15.95 11.45 -2.14
N VAL A 273 14.74 11.35 -2.72
CA VAL A 273 14.50 11.56 -4.16
C VAL A 273 14.86 12.97 -4.63
N ARG A 274 14.77 13.98 -3.75
CA ARG A 274 15.23 15.36 -4.05
C ARG A 274 16.73 15.56 -3.84
N GLY A 275 17.44 14.56 -3.33
CA GLY A 275 18.86 14.65 -2.96
C GLY A 275 19.11 15.36 -1.62
N ASP A 276 18.07 15.65 -0.84
CA ASP A 276 18.21 16.17 0.53
C ASP A 276 18.43 15.01 1.50
N PHE A 277 19.61 14.37 1.38
CA PHE A 277 19.94 13.16 2.14
C PHE A 277 20.02 13.42 3.64
N ALA A 278 20.46 14.61 4.08
CA ALA A 278 20.51 14.95 5.49
C ALA A 278 19.10 14.95 6.12
N ARG A 279 18.11 15.53 5.41
CA ARG A 279 16.72 15.47 5.86
C ARG A 279 16.14 14.06 5.77
N ALA A 280 16.49 13.28 4.75
CA ALA A 280 16.06 11.90 4.60
C ALA A 280 16.52 11.04 5.79
N GLU A 281 17.80 11.12 6.17
CA GLU A 281 18.36 10.42 7.32
C GLU A 281 17.65 10.80 8.62
N SER A 282 17.42 12.10 8.87
CA SER A 282 16.67 12.57 10.05
C SER A 282 15.28 11.94 10.13
N LEU A 283 14.53 11.99 9.02
CA LEU A 283 13.16 11.46 8.96
C LEU A 283 13.11 9.93 9.10
N TYR A 284 14.09 9.21 8.57
CA TYR A 284 14.20 7.77 8.78
C TYR A 284 14.54 7.42 10.23
N HIS A 285 15.44 8.18 10.88
CA HIS A 285 15.68 8.02 12.31
C HIS A 285 14.44 8.31 13.15
N GLU A 286 13.67 9.35 12.82
CA GLU A 286 12.37 9.63 13.45
C GLU A 286 11.39 8.47 13.27
N ALA A 287 11.28 7.90 12.06
CA ALA A 287 10.41 6.76 11.78
C ALA A 287 10.81 5.48 12.54
N MET A 288 12.07 5.37 12.98
CA MET A 288 12.59 4.26 13.79
C MET A 288 12.63 4.57 15.29
N GLN A 289 12.12 5.72 15.74
CA GLN A 289 12.05 6.01 17.17
C GLN A 289 11.13 5.00 17.87
N GLY A 290 11.64 4.38 18.93
CA GLY A 290 10.92 3.40 19.74
C GLY A 290 10.91 1.97 19.19
N ALA A 291 11.16 1.76 17.89
CA ALA A 291 11.24 0.43 17.30
C ALA A 291 12.03 0.43 15.98
N GLU A 292 12.94 -0.52 15.82
CA GLU A 292 13.63 -0.77 14.55
C GLU A 292 12.65 -1.33 13.50
N ARG A 293 12.84 -0.93 12.25
CA ARG A 293 11.95 -1.25 11.13
C ARG A 293 12.79 -1.61 9.92
N PRO A 294 12.85 -2.88 9.50
CA PRO A 294 13.80 -3.28 8.47
C PRO A 294 13.53 -2.60 7.12
N SER A 295 12.27 -2.30 6.76
CA SER A 295 11.97 -1.53 5.54
C SER A 295 12.50 -0.09 5.59
N VAL A 296 12.46 0.57 6.76
CA VAL A 296 13.04 1.92 6.94
C VAL A 296 14.56 1.86 6.98
N MET A 297 15.12 0.79 7.55
CA MET A 297 16.57 0.54 7.54
C MET A 297 17.09 0.30 6.12
N ASP A 298 16.37 -0.45 5.28
CA ASP A 298 16.72 -0.64 3.87
C ASP A 298 16.73 0.70 3.12
N ALA A 299 15.71 1.54 3.34
CA ALA A 299 15.64 2.87 2.76
C ALA A 299 16.78 3.80 3.24
N LEU A 300 17.14 3.72 4.52
CA LEU A 300 18.29 4.45 5.08
C LEU A 300 19.61 3.94 4.49
N ALA A 301 19.78 2.63 4.34
CA ALA A 301 20.98 2.05 3.75
C ALA A 301 21.19 2.55 2.30
N ALA A 302 20.12 2.64 1.50
CA ALA A 302 20.20 3.19 0.14
C ALA A 302 20.58 4.68 0.12
N VAL A 303 20.09 5.48 1.07
CA VAL A 303 20.52 6.88 1.21
C VAL A 303 22.00 6.99 1.57
N LEU A 304 22.47 6.16 2.50
CA LEU A 304 23.88 6.12 2.90
C LEU A 304 24.79 5.69 1.75
N GLU A 305 24.37 4.71 0.95
CA GLU A 305 25.07 4.27 -0.26
C GLU A 305 25.13 5.40 -1.31
N ALA A 306 24.03 6.11 -1.55
CA ALA A 306 24.00 7.26 -2.45
C ALA A 306 24.94 8.41 -2.03
N GLN A 307 25.26 8.50 -0.73
CA GLN A 307 26.27 9.43 -0.18
C GLN A 307 27.71 8.88 -0.21
N GLY A 308 27.91 7.63 -0.65
CA GLY A 308 29.21 6.93 -0.63
C GLY A 308 29.63 6.39 0.74
N ARG A 309 28.72 6.37 1.74
CA ARG A 309 28.96 5.84 3.09
C ARG A 309 28.75 4.32 3.13
N ASN A 310 29.43 3.61 2.24
CA ASN A 310 29.16 2.20 1.94
C ASN A 310 29.34 1.24 3.12
N GLU A 311 30.32 1.50 4.00
CA GLU A 311 30.53 0.68 5.21
C GLU A 311 29.36 0.80 6.20
N GLU A 312 28.77 1.98 6.32
CA GLU A 312 27.63 2.21 7.19
C GLU A 312 26.34 1.67 6.57
N ALA A 313 26.12 1.93 5.28
CA ALA A 313 25.03 1.34 4.50
C ALA A 313 25.02 -0.19 4.65
N SER A 314 26.19 -0.84 4.48
CA SER A 314 26.33 -2.29 4.60
C SER A 314 25.98 -2.81 5.99
N ARG A 315 26.38 -2.11 7.07
CA ARG A 315 26.01 -2.50 8.44
C ARG A 315 24.51 -2.42 8.68
N ILE A 316 23.86 -1.35 8.23
CA ILE A 316 22.41 -1.17 8.37
C ILE A 316 21.64 -2.20 7.54
N ALA A 317 22.03 -2.42 6.28
CA ALA A 317 21.42 -3.42 5.41
C ALA A 317 21.55 -4.85 5.95
N GLN A 318 22.71 -5.21 6.53
CA GLN A 318 22.90 -6.52 7.17
C GLN A 318 21.98 -6.71 8.39
N ALA A 319 21.82 -5.67 9.21
CA ALA A 319 20.90 -5.70 10.35
C ALA A 319 19.44 -5.87 9.87
N ALA A 320 19.01 -5.08 8.88
CA ALA A 320 17.68 -5.18 8.28
C ALA A 320 17.41 -6.58 7.72
N ALA A 321 18.35 -7.13 6.96
CA ALA A 321 18.24 -8.47 6.41
C ALA A 321 18.19 -9.58 7.47
N GLY A 322 18.89 -9.40 8.60
CA GLY A 322 18.76 -10.28 9.77
C GLY A 322 17.34 -10.30 10.33
N MET A 323 16.70 -9.14 10.44
CA MET A 323 15.30 -9.02 10.86
C MET A 323 14.35 -9.65 9.83
N TRP A 324 14.56 -9.40 8.53
CA TRP A 324 13.76 -10.04 7.48
C TRP A 324 13.86 -11.56 7.52
N LYS A 325 15.07 -12.10 7.69
CA LYS A 325 15.27 -13.54 7.84
C LYS A 325 14.53 -14.12 9.04
N ALA A 326 14.53 -13.42 10.18
CA ALA A 326 13.79 -13.84 11.36
C ALA A 326 12.26 -13.84 11.12
N ARG A 327 11.75 -12.78 10.46
CA ARG A 327 10.33 -12.65 10.09
C ARG A 327 9.88 -13.72 9.09
N VAL A 328 10.71 -14.02 8.09
CA VAL A 328 10.46 -15.12 7.14
C VAL A 328 10.47 -16.48 7.85
N ALA A 329 11.37 -16.69 8.81
CA ALA A 329 11.42 -17.95 9.55
C ALA A 329 10.18 -18.17 10.42
N SER A 330 9.59 -17.10 10.96
CA SER A 330 8.38 -17.19 11.80
C SER A 330 7.09 -17.23 10.97
N HIS A 331 6.98 -16.42 9.92
CA HIS A 331 5.77 -16.25 9.11
C HIS A 331 6.14 -16.12 7.61
N PRO A 332 6.56 -17.22 6.96
CA PRO A 332 7.09 -17.17 5.62
C PRO A 332 6.09 -16.65 4.59
N GLU A 333 4.80 -16.93 4.74
CA GLU A 333 3.74 -16.47 3.83
C GLU A 333 3.58 -14.94 3.82
N ALA A 334 3.82 -14.30 4.96
CA ALA A 334 3.72 -12.86 5.12
C ALA A 334 4.95 -12.11 4.56
N TYR A 335 6.13 -12.68 4.78
CA TYR A 335 7.40 -11.96 4.57
C TYR A 335 8.27 -12.49 3.44
N ALA A 336 7.84 -13.53 2.71
CA ALA A 336 8.59 -14.06 1.57
C ALA A 336 8.92 -13.00 0.52
N ASP A 337 8.05 -12.00 0.31
CA ASP A 337 8.29 -10.90 -0.63
C ASP A 337 9.46 -10.01 -0.20
N HIS A 338 9.44 -9.50 1.04
CA HIS A 338 10.54 -8.71 1.60
C HIS A 338 11.82 -9.52 1.77
N GLY A 339 11.71 -10.78 2.17
CA GLY A 339 12.84 -11.69 2.27
C GLY A 339 13.50 -11.96 0.92
N PHE A 340 12.72 -11.99 -0.15
CA PHE A 340 13.22 -12.11 -1.51
C PHE A 340 14.08 -10.90 -1.91
N GLU A 341 13.63 -9.67 -1.64
CA GLU A 341 14.43 -8.46 -1.91
C GLU A 341 15.72 -8.44 -1.11
N ALA A 342 15.66 -8.82 0.18
CA ALA A 342 16.84 -8.92 1.04
C ALA A 342 17.83 -10.00 0.54
N ALA A 343 17.34 -11.12 0.00
CA ALA A 343 18.20 -12.13 -0.60
C ALA A 343 18.87 -11.62 -1.88
N LEU A 344 18.16 -10.87 -2.72
CA LEU A 344 18.72 -10.25 -3.93
C LEU A 344 19.82 -9.24 -3.59
N SER A 345 19.61 -8.36 -2.61
CA SER A 345 20.61 -7.35 -2.22
C SER A 345 21.90 -7.97 -1.67
N GLN A 346 21.82 -9.18 -1.11
CA GLN A 346 22.98 -9.95 -0.66
C GLN A 346 23.61 -10.84 -1.74
N GLY A 347 23.04 -10.88 -2.95
CA GLY A 347 23.49 -11.77 -4.02
C GLY A 347 23.09 -13.24 -3.84
N ASP A 348 22.23 -13.58 -2.87
CA ASP A 348 21.68 -14.93 -2.69
C ASP A 348 20.54 -15.19 -3.70
N THR A 349 20.92 -15.41 -4.96
CA THR A 349 19.97 -15.67 -6.05
C THR A 349 19.19 -16.98 -5.85
N ALA A 350 19.72 -17.95 -5.10
CA ALA A 350 19.05 -19.21 -4.80
C ALA A 350 17.95 -19.02 -3.76
N GLY A 351 18.25 -18.33 -2.66
CA GLY A 351 17.28 -17.94 -1.63
C GLY A 351 16.20 -17.02 -2.20
N ALA A 352 16.58 -16.03 -3.02
CA ALA A 352 15.65 -15.16 -3.72
C ALA A 352 14.63 -15.95 -4.56
N TRP A 353 15.09 -16.93 -5.35
CA TRP A 353 14.20 -17.81 -6.10
C TRP A 353 13.26 -18.62 -5.21
N GLN A 354 13.76 -19.18 -4.10
CA GLN A 354 12.95 -19.96 -3.18
C GLN A 354 11.83 -19.11 -2.58
N LEU A 355 12.15 -17.90 -2.13
CA LEU A 355 11.21 -16.98 -1.48
C LEU A 355 10.20 -16.41 -2.48
N ALA A 356 10.64 -15.97 -3.65
CA ALA A 356 9.73 -15.52 -4.71
C ALA A 356 8.79 -16.65 -5.18
N SER A 357 9.28 -17.88 -5.29
CA SER A 357 8.45 -19.05 -5.61
C SER A 357 7.43 -19.35 -4.51
N LEU A 358 7.81 -19.19 -3.24
CA LEU A 358 6.89 -19.35 -2.11
C LEU A 358 5.80 -18.27 -2.13
N ASN A 359 6.21 -17.01 -2.29
CA ASN A 359 5.28 -15.89 -2.39
C ASN A 359 4.27 -16.09 -3.53
N PHE A 360 4.76 -16.45 -4.73
CA PHE A 360 3.90 -16.71 -5.88
C PHE A 360 2.93 -17.89 -5.67
N ARG A 361 3.36 -18.99 -5.04
CA ARG A 361 2.45 -20.11 -4.74
C ARG A 361 1.32 -19.73 -3.80
N ASN A 362 1.60 -18.85 -2.83
CA ASN A 362 0.61 -18.43 -1.84
C ASN A 362 -0.27 -17.28 -2.36
N ARG A 363 0.32 -16.40 -3.16
CA ARG A 363 -0.30 -15.19 -3.72
C ARG A 363 0.11 -15.03 -5.19
N PRO A 364 -0.49 -15.80 -6.12
CA PRO A 364 -0.23 -15.65 -7.55
C PRO A 364 -1.00 -14.43 -8.08
N TYR A 365 -0.73 -13.23 -7.56
CA TYR A 365 -1.22 -11.94 -8.07
C TYR A 365 -0.09 -11.19 -8.77
N GLY A 366 -0.28 -9.90 -9.04
CA GLY A 366 0.65 -9.09 -9.81
C GLY A 366 2.04 -9.04 -9.22
N ASP A 367 2.17 -8.56 -7.98
CA ASP A 367 3.49 -8.40 -7.37
C ASP A 367 4.18 -9.76 -7.13
N GLY A 368 3.42 -10.79 -6.75
CA GLY A 368 3.95 -12.16 -6.66
C GLY A 368 4.53 -12.68 -7.99
N ARG A 369 3.89 -12.36 -9.13
CA ARG A 369 4.42 -12.69 -10.47
C ARG A 369 5.64 -11.85 -10.83
N ILE A 370 5.64 -10.56 -10.51
CA ILE A 370 6.77 -9.66 -10.78
C ILE A 370 8.01 -10.13 -10.00
N GLY A 371 7.86 -10.44 -8.71
CA GLY A 371 8.93 -10.99 -7.88
C GLY A 371 9.46 -12.32 -8.44
N LEU A 372 8.57 -13.24 -8.84
CA LEU A 372 8.99 -14.50 -9.48
C LEU A 372 9.74 -14.29 -10.80
N ALA A 373 9.29 -13.35 -11.63
CA ALA A 373 9.96 -13.01 -12.88
C ALA A 373 11.35 -12.41 -12.63
N ARG A 374 11.49 -11.48 -11.66
CA ARG A 374 12.79 -10.94 -11.25
C ARG A 374 13.72 -12.05 -10.74
N ALA A 375 13.22 -12.95 -9.90
CA ALA A 375 14.00 -14.08 -9.40
C ALA A 375 14.41 -15.08 -10.50
N ALA A 376 13.56 -15.30 -11.51
CA ALA A 376 13.91 -16.10 -12.69
C ALA A 376 15.05 -15.43 -13.47
N ALA A 377 14.94 -14.13 -13.68
CA ALA A 377 15.84 -13.36 -14.54
C ALA A 377 17.27 -13.27 -13.96
N VAL A 378 17.42 -13.02 -12.66
CA VAL A 378 18.74 -13.03 -12.00
C VAL A 378 19.43 -14.40 -12.02
N ARG A 379 18.69 -15.47 -12.33
CA ARG A 379 19.21 -16.83 -12.53
C ARG A 379 19.41 -17.18 -14.00
N GLY A 380 19.37 -16.20 -14.91
CA GLY A 380 19.55 -16.39 -16.35
C GLY A 380 18.37 -17.09 -17.04
N ARG A 381 17.19 -17.10 -16.42
CA ARG A 381 15.96 -17.69 -17.00
C ARG A 381 15.09 -16.60 -17.63
N ASP A 382 15.67 -15.79 -18.49
CA ASP A 382 15.00 -14.61 -19.07
C ASP A 382 13.76 -14.97 -19.90
N GLU A 383 13.78 -16.08 -20.64
CA GLU A 383 12.59 -16.56 -21.38
C GLU A 383 11.41 -16.87 -20.45
N SER A 384 11.68 -17.50 -19.31
CA SER A 384 10.67 -17.76 -18.29
C SER A 384 10.17 -16.47 -17.64
N ALA A 385 11.08 -15.54 -17.34
CA ALA A 385 10.72 -14.23 -16.79
C ALA A 385 9.80 -13.45 -17.74
N ARG A 386 10.13 -13.42 -19.04
CA ARG A 386 9.29 -12.80 -20.09
C ARG A 386 7.92 -13.43 -20.13
N ALA A 387 7.84 -14.76 -20.18
CA ALA A 387 6.55 -15.47 -20.25
C ALA A 387 5.63 -15.13 -19.06
N ILE A 388 6.18 -15.08 -17.84
CA ILE A 388 5.43 -14.71 -16.62
C ILE A 388 4.86 -13.28 -16.73
N LEU A 389 5.67 -12.32 -17.18
CA LEU A 389 5.28 -10.91 -17.27
C LEU A 389 4.29 -10.64 -18.40
N GLU A 390 4.41 -11.34 -19.52
CA GLU A 390 3.43 -11.29 -20.61
C GLU A 390 2.09 -11.90 -20.20
N GLU A 391 2.11 -13.03 -19.48
CA GLU A 391 0.90 -13.62 -18.91
C GLU A 391 0.22 -12.65 -17.94
N LEU A 392 1.00 -12.03 -17.04
CA LEU A 392 0.50 -10.98 -16.16
C LEU A 392 -0.16 -9.85 -16.97
N GLY A 393 0.44 -9.43 -18.09
CA GLY A 393 -0.13 -8.40 -18.97
C GLY A 393 -1.53 -8.75 -19.51
N ARG A 394 -1.81 -10.04 -19.75
CA ARG A 394 -3.11 -10.55 -20.24
C ARG A 394 -4.21 -10.51 -19.16
N THR A 395 -3.85 -10.47 -17.89
CA THR A 395 -4.81 -10.40 -16.77
C THR A 395 -5.44 -9.01 -16.58
N GLY A 396 -4.89 -7.99 -17.24
CA GLY A 396 -5.30 -6.59 -17.06
C GLY A 396 -4.47 -5.83 -16.02
N TRP A 397 -3.62 -6.50 -15.24
CA TRP A 397 -2.70 -5.85 -14.31
C TRP A 397 -1.77 -4.86 -15.02
N ARG A 398 -1.58 -3.69 -14.43
CA ARG A 398 -0.73 -2.60 -14.92
C ARG A 398 0.06 -2.02 -13.76
N SER A 399 1.37 -2.15 -13.81
CA SER A 399 2.28 -1.42 -12.94
C SER A 399 3.53 -0.98 -13.71
N THR A 400 4.14 0.11 -13.26
CA THR A 400 5.41 0.58 -13.83
C THR A 400 6.48 -0.50 -13.70
N GLU A 401 6.56 -1.15 -12.54
CA GLU A 401 7.56 -2.18 -12.27
C GLU A 401 7.42 -3.41 -13.17
N GLN A 402 6.20 -3.88 -13.46
CA GLN A 402 5.99 -4.98 -14.42
C GLN A 402 6.67 -4.70 -15.76
N TYR A 403 6.46 -3.49 -16.28
CA TYR A 403 6.97 -3.11 -17.59
C TYR A 403 8.45 -2.75 -17.57
N ARG A 404 8.96 -2.24 -16.45
CA ARG A 404 10.39 -1.97 -16.25
C ARG A 404 11.19 -3.27 -16.24
N VAL A 405 10.75 -4.26 -15.45
CA VAL A 405 11.35 -5.60 -15.42
C VAL A 405 11.24 -6.30 -16.79
N LEU A 406 10.10 -6.17 -17.49
CA LEU A 406 9.94 -6.75 -18.83
C LEU A 406 10.93 -6.12 -19.83
N ALA A 407 11.15 -4.81 -19.77
CA ALA A 407 12.14 -4.14 -20.61
C ALA A 407 13.55 -4.68 -20.35
N GLU A 408 13.97 -4.79 -19.08
CA GLU A 408 15.29 -5.32 -18.70
C GLU A 408 15.49 -6.78 -19.16
N VAL A 409 14.46 -7.62 -19.01
CA VAL A 409 14.49 -9.01 -19.49
C VAL A 409 14.62 -9.06 -21.01
N CYS A 410 13.87 -8.23 -21.73
CA CYS A 410 13.92 -8.18 -23.19
C CYS A 410 15.22 -7.58 -23.73
N GLU A 411 15.87 -6.68 -22.99
CA GLU A 411 17.23 -6.21 -23.30
C GLU A 411 18.23 -7.36 -23.24
N ARG A 412 18.17 -8.23 -22.21
CA ARG A 412 19.03 -9.44 -22.12
C ARG A 412 18.75 -10.49 -23.18
N LEU A 413 17.52 -10.54 -23.69
CA LEU A 413 17.12 -11.43 -24.80
C LEU A 413 17.42 -10.85 -26.19
N GLU A 414 17.99 -9.64 -26.27
CA GLU A 414 18.29 -8.94 -27.54
C GLU A 414 17.05 -8.76 -28.43
N ASP A 415 15.87 -8.52 -27.84
CA ASP A 415 14.60 -8.29 -28.54
C ASP A 415 14.21 -6.79 -28.53
N PRO A 416 14.66 -5.98 -29.50
CA PRO A 416 14.43 -4.54 -29.50
C PRO A 416 12.94 -4.16 -29.65
N ALA A 417 12.12 -5.03 -30.26
CA ALA A 417 10.70 -4.78 -30.42
C ALA A 417 9.97 -4.94 -29.07
N CYS A 418 10.31 -5.99 -28.31
CA CYS A 418 9.81 -6.14 -26.95
C CYS A 418 10.26 -4.98 -26.05
N VAL A 419 11.54 -4.59 -26.10
CA VAL A 419 12.08 -3.47 -25.30
C VAL A 419 11.31 -2.19 -25.58
N ALA A 420 11.14 -1.82 -26.85
CA ALA A 420 10.40 -0.62 -27.22
C ALA A 420 8.95 -0.62 -26.71
N SER A 421 8.28 -1.78 -26.81
CA SER A 421 6.90 -1.96 -26.32
C SER A 421 6.81 -1.82 -24.79
N ALA A 422 7.67 -2.53 -24.05
CA ALA A 422 7.69 -2.52 -22.59
C ALA A 422 8.05 -1.13 -22.04
N ARG A 423 9.07 -0.48 -22.58
CA ARG A 423 9.44 0.89 -22.19
C ARG A 423 8.32 1.89 -22.46
N LYS A 424 7.65 1.78 -23.61
CA LYS A 424 6.49 2.63 -23.93
C LYS A 424 5.36 2.41 -22.92
N ALA A 425 5.08 1.17 -22.52
CA ALA A 425 4.05 0.87 -21.53
C ALA A 425 4.39 1.42 -20.14
N ALA A 426 5.65 1.30 -19.70
CA ALA A 426 6.12 1.88 -18.44
C ALA A 426 6.00 3.41 -18.45
N LEU A 427 6.46 4.07 -19.53
CA LEU A 427 6.40 5.52 -19.69
C LEU A 427 4.97 6.07 -19.85
N ALA A 428 4.04 5.25 -20.32
CA ALA A 428 2.62 5.62 -20.37
C ALA A 428 1.98 5.67 -18.98
N ILE A 429 2.54 4.95 -18.00
CA ILE A 429 2.09 5.00 -16.59
C ILE A 429 2.81 6.10 -15.85
N SER A 430 4.15 6.17 -15.97
CA SER A 430 4.98 7.15 -15.28
C SER A 430 6.04 7.71 -16.23
N PRO A 431 6.09 9.04 -16.44
CA PRO A 431 7.19 9.64 -17.20
C PRO A 431 8.56 9.45 -16.52
N LEU A 432 8.57 9.10 -15.23
CA LEU A 432 9.75 8.85 -14.41
C LEU A 432 10.05 7.35 -14.26
N ALA A 433 9.46 6.48 -15.08
CA ALA A 433 9.60 5.03 -14.98
C ALA A 433 11.04 4.49 -15.06
N PHE A 434 11.96 5.26 -15.66
CA PHE A 434 13.38 4.92 -15.79
C PHE A 434 14.29 5.99 -15.19
N ASP A 435 13.75 6.87 -14.34
CA ASP A 435 14.56 7.84 -13.60
C ASP A 435 15.37 7.09 -12.53
N PRO A 436 16.72 7.19 -12.49
CA PRO A 436 17.53 6.45 -11.53
C PRO A 436 17.15 6.69 -10.06
N ARG A 437 16.50 7.81 -9.76
CA ARG A 437 16.01 8.11 -8.41
C ARG A 437 14.83 7.22 -8.00
N SER A 438 14.23 6.47 -8.92
CA SER A 438 13.21 5.47 -8.59
C SER A 438 13.73 4.40 -7.64
N ASP A 439 15.05 4.14 -7.65
CA ASP A 439 15.69 3.17 -6.75
C ASP A 439 15.65 3.63 -5.28
N LEU A 440 15.32 4.90 -5.04
CA LEU A 440 15.09 5.47 -3.71
C LEU A 440 13.62 5.37 -3.25
N LEU A 441 12.73 4.72 -4.01
CA LEU A 441 11.31 4.56 -3.68
C LEU A 441 11.02 3.19 -3.03
N PHE A 442 11.02 3.14 -1.70
CA PHE A 442 10.87 1.92 -0.88
C PHE A 442 9.43 1.63 -0.43
N PHE A 443 8.59 2.65 -0.30
CA PHE A 443 7.25 2.54 0.30
C PHE A 443 6.11 2.63 -0.73
N SER A 444 6.42 2.44 -2.02
CA SER A 444 5.48 2.59 -3.15
C SER A 444 4.30 1.62 -3.12
N ASN A 445 4.39 0.54 -2.32
CA ASN A 445 3.43 -0.56 -2.24
C ASN A 445 2.83 -0.73 -0.82
N HIS A 446 3.04 0.24 0.09
CA HIS A 446 2.65 0.15 1.51
C HIS A 446 1.56 1.14 1.92
#